data_AF-A0A7X8G6P2-F1
#
_entry.id   AF-A0A7X8G6P2-F1
#
_cell.length_a   1.000
_cell.length_b   1.000
_cell.length_c   1.000
_cell.angle_alpha   90.00
_cell.angle_beta   90.00
_cell.angle_gamma   90.00
#
_symmetry.space_group_name_H-M   'P 1'
#
loop_
_entity.id
_entity.type
_entity.pdbx_description
1 polymer ?
#
loop_
_entity_poly.entity_id
_entity_poly.type
_entity_poly.pdbx_seq_one_letter_code
_entity_poly.pdbx_strand_id
1 'polypeptide(L)' 'MESAFYPVITVENEEELEYLRVYCDERKIEFDFLDNNQENFPARVLVYISDEDLRLFLDSHLI' A
#
# COMPACT_ATOMS: atom_id res chain seq x y z
N MET A 1 15.40 12.60 -12.23
CA MET A 1 14.09 12.71 -11.55
C MET A 1 13.69 11.29 -11.24
N GLU A 2 13.75 10.90 -9.97
CA GLU A 2 13.26 9.58 -9.55
C GLU A 2 11.73 9.60 -9.66
N SER A 3 11.17 8.62 -10.37
CA SER A 3 9.73 8.47 -10.53
C SER A 3 9.18 7.78 -9.28
N ALA A 4 8.43 8.53 -8.46
CA ALA A 4 7.64 7.95 -7.38
C ALA A 4 6.30 7.45 -7.96
N PHE A 5 5.94 6.21 -7.63
CA PHE A 5 4.65 5.64 -7.99
C PHE A 5 3.70 5.74 -6.81
N TYR A 6 2.44 6.03 -7.13
CA TYR A 6 1.38 6.22 -6.14
C TYR A 6 0.21 5.27 -6.42
N PRO A 7 0.39 3.94 -6.30
CA PRO A 7 -0.75 3.03 -6.40
C PRO A 7 -1.76 3.34 -5.31
N VAL A 8 -3.04 3.27 -5.71
CA VAL A 8 -4.17 3.31 -4.79
C VAL A 8 -4.62 1.87 -4.56
N ILE A 9 -4.54 1.44 -3.30
CA ILE A 9 -4.97 0.12 -2.85
C ILE A 9 -6.28 0.29 -2.10
N THR A 10 -7.26 -0.56 -2.41
CA THR A 10 -8.46 -0.69 -1.60
C THR A 10 -8.22 -1.78 -0.57
N VAL A 11 -8.46 -1.45 0.70
CA VAL A 11 -8.34 -2.35 1.84
C VAL A 11 -9.75 -2.67 2.33
N GLU A 12 -10.16 -3.93 2.22
CA GLU A 12 -11.56 -4.33 2.43
C GLU A 12 -11.89 -4.60 3.90
N ASN A 13 -10.88 -4.83 4.76
CA ASN A 13 -11.06 -5.20 6.16
C ASN A 13 -9.80 -4.92 7.01
N GLU A 14 -9.92 -5.12 8.34
CA GLU A 14 -8.84 -4.89 9.31
C GLU A 14 -7.63 -5.81 9.10
N GLU A 15 -7.84 -7.06 8.66
CA GLU A 15 -6.76 -8.04 8.44
C GLU A 15 -5.88 -7.63 7.27
N GLU A 16 -6.48 -7.20 6.15
CA GLU A 16 -5.76 -6.63 5.02
C GLU A 16 -5.00 -5.35 5.39
N LEU A 17 -5.58 -4.52 6.27
CA LEU A 17 -4.91 -3.32 6.76
C LEU A 17 -3.67 -3.65 7.60
N GLU A 18 -3.77 -4.65 8.48
CA GLU A 18 -2.64 -5.12 9.27
C GLU A 18 -1.54 -5.68 8.36
N TYR A 19 -1.91 -6.49 7.36
CA TYR A 19 -0.97 -7.01 6.37
C TYR A 19 -0.25 -5.88 5.62
N LEU A 20 -1.00 -4.89 5.12
CA LEU A 20 -0.43 -3.73 4.43
C LEU A 20 0.53 -2.95 5.33
N ARG A 21 0.17 -2.74 6.60
CA ARG A 21 1.03 -2.05 7.59
C ARG A 21 2.34 -2.78 7.82
N VAL A 22 2.29 -4.10 8.00
CA VAL A 22 3.50 -4.92 8.18
C VAL A 22 4.37 -4.87 6.93
N TYR A 23 3.77 -5.10 5.75
CA TYR A 23 4.49 -5.07 4.47
C TYR A 23 5.22 -3.74 4.25
N CYS A 24 4.53 -2.63 4.51
CA CYS A 24 5.07 -1.29 4.35
C CYS A 24 6.16 -0.97 5.39
N ASP A 25 6.00 -1.37 6.66
CA ASP A 25 7.01 -1.13 7.69
C ASP A 25 8.31 -1.93 7.44
N GLU A 26 8.20 -3.19 7.01
CA GLU A 26 9.36 -4.04 6.69
C GLU A 26 10.20 -3.46 5.54
N ARG A 27 9.53 -2.84 4.56
CA ARG A 27 10.18 -2.27 3.36
C ARG A 27 10.43 -0.77 3.44
N LYS A 28 10.08 -0.12 4.55
CA LYS A 28 10.17 1.35 4.73
C LYS A 28 9.45 2.12 3.62
N ILE A 29 8.28 1.61 3.26
CA ILE A 29 7.35 2.22 2.31
C ILE A 29 6.40 3.13 3.10
N GLU A 30 6.29 4.38 2.69
CA GLU A 30 5.29 5.30 3.25
C GLU A 30 3.92 5.02 2.62
N PHE A 31 2.84 5.28 3.36
CA PHE A 31 1.48 5.23 2.83
C PHE A 31 0.57 6.23 3.56
N ASP A 32 -0.48 6.69 2.88
CA ASP A 32 -1.48 7.61 3.40
C ASP A 32 -2.89 7.09 3.12
N PHE A 33 -3.83 7.38 4.01
CA PHE A 33 -5.25 7.12 3.76
C PHE A 33 -5.84 8.25 2.93
N LEU A 34 -6.51 7.92 1.82
CA LEU A 34 -7.21 8.89 0.99
C LEU A 34 -8.54 9.33 1.61
N ASP A 35 -9.16 8.44 2.36
CA ASP A 35 -10.36 8.73 3.13
C ASP A 35 -9.95 9.04 4.57
N ASN A 36 -10.43 10.15 5.14
CA ASN A 36 -10.09 10.64 6.48
C ASN A 36 -10.50 9.68 7.64
N ASN A 37 -10.87 8.43 7.33
CA ASN A 37 -11.42 7.47 8.27
C ASN A 37 -10.69 6.12 8.13
N GLN A 38 -9.74 5.88 9.03
CA GLN A 38 -8.92 4.67 9.07
C GLN A 38 -9.69 3.43 9.58
N GLU A 39 -10.89 3.64 10.13
CA GLU A 39 -11.70 2.60 10.79
C GLU A 39 -12.97 2.23 9.98
N ASN A 40 -13.17 2.84 8.80
CA ASN A 40 -14.28 2.49 7.91
C ASN A 40 -13.75 1.76 6.67
N PHE A 41 -14.23 0.53 6.48
CA PHE A 41 -13.90 -0.29 5.32
C PHE A 41 -15.04 -0.27 4.29
N PRO A 42 -14.72 -0.28 2.99
CA PRO A 42 -13.37 -0.34 2.43
C PRO A 42 -12.64 1.00 2.51
N ALA A 43 -11.36 0.96 2.90
CA ALA A 43 -10.49 2.12 3.01
C ALA A 43 -9.58 2.22 1.78
N ARG A 44 -9.38 3.42 1.24
CA ARG A 44 -8.44 3.64 0.13
C ARG A 44 -7.12 4.17 0.66
N VAL A 45 -6.05 3.50 0.29
CA VAL A 45 -4.68 3.80 0.74
C VAL A 45 -3.81 4.16 -0.46
N LEU A 46 -3.17 5.31 -0.40
CA LEU A 46 -2.12 5.74 -1.31
C LEU A 46 -0.78 5.20 -0.79
N VAL A 47 -0.07 4.41 -1.57
CA VAL A 47 1.25 3.89 -1.16
C VAL A 47 2.34 4.59 -1.94
N TYR A 48 3.40 5.04 -1.27
CA TYR A 48 4.54 5.73 -1.86
C TYR A 48 5.66 4.74 -2.10
N ILE A 49 5.74 4.19 -3.31
CA ILE A 49 6.74 3.18 -3.65
C ILE A 49 7.66 3.60 -4.80
N SER A 50 8.89 3.08 -4.74
CA SER A 50 9.86 3.18 -5.83
C SER A 50 9.46 2.29 -7.01
N ASP A 51 10.08 2.50 -8.18
CA ASP A 51 9.91 1.60 -9.34
C ASP A 51 10.27 0.14 -9.00
N GLU A 52 11.31 -0.05 -8.18
CA GLU A 52 11.79 -1.38 -7.77
C GLU A 52 10.79 -2.07 -6.84
N ASP A 53 10.25 -1.35 -5.85
CA ASP A 53 9.25 -1.88 -4.93
C ASP A 53 7.90 -2.14 -5.63
N LEU A 54 7.52 -1.29 -6.59
CA LEU A 54 6.33 -1.53 -7.42
C LEU A 54 6.45 -2.82 -8.20
N ARG A 55 7.62 -3.09 -8.82
CA ARG A 55 7.84 -4.35 -9.54
C ARG A 55 7.73 -5.54 -8.60
N LEU A 56 8.33 -5.49 -7.41
CA LEU A 56 8.24 -6.56 -6.42
C LEU A 56 6.80 -6.81 -5.94
N PHE A 57 6.02 -5.75 -5.73
CA PHE A 57 4.61 -5.85 -5.37
C PHE A 57 3.78 -6.54 -6.46
N LEU A 58 3.99 -6.16 -7.72
CA LEU A 58 3.32 -6.76 -8.87
C LEU A 58 3.75 -8.22 -9.11
N ASP A 59 5.03 -8.54 -8.92
CA ASP A 59 5.55 -9.92 -9.05
C ASP A 59 5.02 -10.83 -7.94
N SER A 60 4.81 -10.29 -6.73
CA SER A 60 4.28 -11.06 -5.60
C SER A 60 2.81 -11.46 -5.75
N HIS A 61 2.08 -10.89 -6.72
CA HIS A 61 0.71 -11.26 -7.08
C HIS A 61 0.62 -12.32 -8.20
N LEU A 62 1.76 -12.91 -8.62
CA LEU A 62 1.83 -13.95 -9.67
C LEU A 62 1.95 -15.39 -9.15
N ILE A 63 1.64 -15.65 -7.87
CA ILE A 63 1.63 -17.01 -7.28
C ILE A 63 0.22 -17.37 -6.80
#